data_AF-A0A8J7A929-F1
#
_entry.id   AF-A0A8J7A929-F1
#
_cell.length_a   1.000
_cell.length_b   1.000
_cell.length_c   1.000
_cell.angle_alpha   90.00
_cell.angle_beta   90.00
_cell.angle_gamma   90.00
#
_symmetry.space_group_name_H-M   'P 1'
#
loop_
_entity.id
_entity.type
_entity.pdbx_description
1 polymer ?
#
loop_
_entity_poly.entity_id
_entity_poly.type
_entity_poly.pdbx_seq_one_letter_code
_entity_poly.pdbx_strand_id
1 'polypeptide(L)' 'MQLKRWESPRKQGRNDKGRGGSARKRQLKKQRQMLRQKLEEGSKPENHTNKDNTNRGKINLFSPSFLGFLFIGK' A
#
# COMPACT_ATOMS: atom_id res chain seq x y z
N MET A 1 27.11 -24.63 -22.58
CA MET A 1 25.69 -24.40 -22.95
C MET A 1 25.45 -22.90 -23.04
N GLN A 2 24.99 -22.40 -24.19
CA GLN A 2 24.56 -21.01 -24.32
C GLN A 2 23.06 -20.91 -24.05
N LEU A 3 22.63 -20.00 -23.18
CA LEU A 3 21.21 -19.78 -22.91
C LEU A 3 20.49 -19.22 -24.14
N LYS A 4 19.25 -19.65 -24.36
CA LYS A 4 18.43 -19.12 -25.47
C LYS A 4 18.17 -17.63 -25.24
N ARG A 5 18.02 -16.85 -26.32
CA ARG A 5 17.76 -15.39 -26.24
C ARG A 5 16.55 -15.02 -25.38
N TRP A 6 15.55 -15.89 -25.29
CA TRP A 6 14.36 -15.69 -24.46
C TRP A 6 14.53 -16.19 -23.00
N GLU A 7 15.56 -17.01 -22.75
CA GLU A 7 15.98 -17.50 -21.42
C GLU A 7 17.01 -16.58 -20.76
N SER A 8 17.60 -15.62 -21.51
CA SER A 8 18.50 -14.63 -20.93
C SER A 8 17.77 -13.89 -19.79
N PRO A 9 18.35 -13.85 -18.56
CA PRO A 9 17.73 -13.19 -17.42
C PRO A 9 17.26 -11.79 -17.81
N ARG A 10 15.95 -11.61 -17.88
CA ARG A 10 15.35 -10.32 -18.22
C ARG A 10 15.83 -9.32 -17.16
N LYS A 11 16.46 -8.22 -17.58
CA LYS A 11 16.97 -7.20 -16.65
C LYS A 11 15.86 -6.75 -15.70
N GLN A 12 16.14 -6.82 -14.40
CA GLN A 12 15.24 -6.32 -13.37
C GLN A 12 15.02 -4.81 -13.57
N GLY A 13 13.80 -4.31 -13.33
CA GLY A 13 13.47 -2.88 -13.38
C GLY A 13 12.83 -2.37 -14.68
N ARG A 14 12.53 -3.23 -15.66
CA ARG A 14 11.75 -2.84 -16.88
C ARG A 14 10.35 -2.31 -16.53
N ASN A 15 9.79 -2.78 -15.43
CA ASN A 15 8.46 -2.46 -14.90
C ASN A 15 8.44 -1.22 -13.98
N ASP A 16 9.58 -0.58 -13.71
CA ASP A 16 9.64 0.62 -12.85
C ASP A 16 9.29 1.92 -13.57
N LYS A 17 9.38 1.91 -14.90
CA LYS A 17 9.06 3.01 -15.81
C LYS A 17 7.75 2.68 -16.53
N GLY A 18 6.63 2.95 -15.85
CA GLY A 18 5.29 2.69 -16.40
C GLY A 18 4.19 2.90 -15.37
N ARG A 19 2.93 2.73 -15.80
CA ARG A 19 1.75 2.89 -14.93
C ARG A 19 1.77 1.92 -13.74
N GLY A 20 2.19 0.67 -13.97
CA GLY A 20 2.34 -0.34 -12.91
C GLY A 20 3.44 0.00 -11.90
N GLY A 21 4.62 0.40 -12.37
CA GLY A 21 5.74 0.79 -11.50
C GLY A 21 5.45 2.05 -10.69
N SER A 22 4.83 3.06 -11.30
CA SER A 22 4.43 4.29 -10.60
C SER A 22 3.35 4.05 -9.55
N ALA A 23 2.34 3.22 -9.85
CA ALA A 23 1.33 2.80 -8.88
C ALA A 23 1.97 2.06 -7.68
N ARG A 24 2.89 1.11 -7.94
CA ARG A 24 3.62 0.39 -6.89
C ARG A 24 4.45 1.33 -6.01
N LYS A 25 5.16 2.28 -6.62
CA LYS A 25 5.92 3.33 -5.90
C LYS A 25 5.02 4.16 -4.98
N ARG A 26 3.82 4.53 -5.44
CA ARG A 26 2.83 5.26 -4.63
C ARG A 26 2.34 4.42 -3.45
N GLN A 27 2.07 3.14 -3.64
CA GLN A 27 1.66 2.23 -2.57
C GLN A 27 2.75 2.12 -1.49
N LEU A 28 4.01 1.94 -1.89
CA LEU A 28 5.14 1.89 -0.97
C LEU A 28 5.33 3.20 -0.21
N LYS A 29 5.18 4.35 -0.89
CA LYS A 29 5.24 5.67 -0.23
C LYS A 29 4.16 5.81 0.85
N LYS A 30 2.93 5.37 0.55
CA LYS A 30 1.82 5.38 1.51
C LYS A 30 2.10 4.50 2.73
N GLN A 31 2.58 3.27 2.51
CA GLN A 31 2.96 2.37 3.61
C GLN A 31 4.02 2.98 4.53
N ARG A 32 5.07 3.58 3.95
CA ARG A 32 6.13 4.25 4.72
C ARG A 32 5.62 5.45 5.51
N GLN A 33 4.76 6.26 4.92
CA GLN A 33 4.16 7.42 5.61
C GLN A 33 3.32 6.98 6.80
N MET A 34 2.49 5.95 6.63
CA MET A 34 1.71 5.38 7.73
C MET A 34 2.62 4.84 8.85
N LEU A 35 3.72 4.17 8.50
CA LEU A 35 4.67 3.67 9.49
C LEU A 35 5.30 4.82 10.29
N ARG A 36 5.67 5.93 9.64
CA ARG A 36 6.20 7.12 10.33
C ARG A 36 5.20 7.70 11.31
N GLN A 37 3.93 7.84 10.91
CA GLN A 37 2.87 8.35 11.79
C GLN A 37 2.71 7.47 13.03
N LYS A 38 2.65 6.14 12.86
CA LYS A 38 2.56 5.20 13.99
C LYS A 38 3.74 5.29 14.95
N LEU A 39 4.96 5.45 14.42
CA LEU A 39 6.16 5.60 15.24
C LEU A 39 6.18 6.94 15.98
N GLU A 40 5.73 8.02 15.33
CA GLU A 40 5.62 9.33 15.95
C GLU A 40 4.51 9.40 17.01
N GLU A 41 3.35 8.77 16.76
CA GLU A 41 2.23 8.71 17.69
C GLU A 41 2.64 8.11 19.03
N GLY A 42 3.45 7.04 19.03
CA GLY A 42 3.97 6.44 20.27
C GLY A 42 4.97 7.31 21.04
N SER A 43 5.49 8.39 20.43
CA SER A 43 6.47 9.31 21.04
C SER A 43 5.92 10.66 21.45
N LYS A 44 4.67 10.98 21.11
CA LYS A 44 4.06 12.29 21.44
C LYS A 44 3.38 12.20 22.81
N PRO A 45 3.69 13.10 23.76
CA PRO A 45 2.92 13.18 24.99
C PRO A 45 1.46 13.51 24.63
N GLU A 46 0.54 12.75 25.22
CA GLU A 46 -0.88 12.77 24.88
C GLU A 46 -1.53 14.10 25.28
N ASN A 47 -1.41 15.13 24.44
CA ASN A 47 -2.20 16.35 24.57
C ASN A 47 -3.56 16.11 23.91
N HIS A 48 -4.45 15.44 24.66
CA HIS A 48 -5.87 15.28 24.34
C HIS A 48 -6.55 16.65 24.34
N THR A 49 -6.44 17.39 23.24
CA THR A 49 -7.37 18.47 22.93
C THR A 49 -8.44 17.88 22.04
N ASN A 50 -9.58 17.54 22.66
CA ASN A 50 -10.81 17.17 21.98
C ASN A 50 -11.12 18.22 20.92
N LYS A 51 -10.93 17.87 19.65
CA LYS A 51 -11.47 18.62 18.52
C LYS A 51 -12.21 17.67 17.62
N ASP A 52 -13.39 17.30 18.10
CA ASP A 52 -14.46 16.65 17.35
C ASP A 52 -14.90 17.56 16.21
N ASN A 53 -14.22 17.45 15.06
CA ASN A 53 -14.66 18.06 13.82
C ASN A 53 -15.00 16.98 12.82
N THR A 54 -16.23 16.49 12.97
CA THR A 54 -17.12 15.93 11.95
C THR A 54 -16.67 16.19 10.50
N ASN A 55 -15.91 15.26 9.93
CA ASN A 55 -15.90 14.97 8.50
C ASN A 55 -15.64 13.46 8.35
N ARG A 56 -16.73 12.70 8.43
CA ARG A 56 -16.79 11.25 8.28
C ARG A 56 -16.51 10.83 6.83
N GLY A 57 -15.33 11.16 6.31
CA GLY A 57 -14.71 10.38 5.25
C GLY A 57 -14.06 9.18 5.92
N LYS A 58 -14.87 8.15 6.26
CA LYS A 58 -14.36 6.84 6.68
C LYS A 58 -13.40 6.35 5.59
N ILE A 59 -12.12 6.65 5.73
CA ILE A 59 -11.09 6.03 4.92
C ILE A 59 -11.08 4.58 5.36
N ASN A 60 -11.75 3.74 4.57
CA ASN A 60 -11.72 2.30 4.71
C ASN A 60 -10.24 1.87 4.82
N LEU A 61 -9.78 1.62 6.04
CA LEU A 61 -8.56 0.88 6.29
C LEU A 61 -8.85 -0.54 5.82
N PHE A 62 -8.62 -0.76 4.53
CA PHE A 62 -8.17 -2.02 3.95
C PHE A 62 -8.89 -3.27 4.48
N SER A 63 -10.21 -3.35 4.30
CA SER A 63 -10.78 -4.65 3.96
C SER A 63 -10.58 -4.81 2.45
N PRO A 64 -9.80 -5.80 1.97
CA PRO A 64 -9.76 -6.08 0.55
C PRO A 64 -11.16 -6.57 0.18
N SER A 65 -11.97 -5.70 -0.43
CA SER A 65 -13.34 -6.00 -0.86
C SER A 65 -13.45 -7.18 -1.84
N PHE A 66 -12.32 -7.77 -2.26
CA PHE A 66 -12.25 -8.98 -3.06
C PHE A 66 -12.47 -10.29 -2.27
N LEU A 67 -12.42 -10.28 -0.94
CA LEU A 67 -12.74 -11.46 -0.12
C LEU A 67 -14.26 -11.68 0.07
N GLY A 68 -15.11 -10.76 -0.38
CA GLY A 68 -16.56 -10.81 -0.18
C GLY A 68 -17.32 -11.79 -1.08
N PHE A 69 -16.67 -12.45 -2.05
CA PHE A 69 -17.32 -13.33 -3.01
C PHE A 69 -17.09 -14.83 -2.77
N LEU A 70 -16.32 -15.23 -1.76
CA LEU A 70 -16.00 -16.65 -1.54
C LEU A 70 -17.10 -17.47 -0.80
N PHE A 71 -18.20 -16.84 -0.39
CA PHE A 71 -19.24 -17.50 0.42
C PHE A 71 -20.69 -17.23 -0.05
N ILE A 72 -20.91 -17.01 -1.35
CA ILE A 72 -22.25 -17.18 -1.94
C ILE A 72 -22.20 -18.42 -2.83
N GLY A 73 -22.71 -19.53 -2.31
CA GLY A 73 -22.72 -20.83 -2.99
C GLY A 73 -23.02 -21.95 -2.00
N LYS A 74 -24.30 -22.07 -1.63
CA LYS A 74 -24.86 -23.25 -0.97
C LYS A 74 -26.23 -23.50 -1.56
#